data_AF-A0A2S6IP26-F1
#
_entry.id   AF-A0A2S6IP26-F1
#
_cell.length_a   1.000
_cell.length_b   1.000
_cell.length_c   1.000
_cell.angle_alpha   90.00
_cell.angle_beta   90.00
_cell.angle_gamma   90.00
#
_symmetry.space_group_name_H-M   'P 1'
#
loop_
_entity.id
_entity.type
_entity.pdbx_description
1 polymer ?
#
loop_
_entity_poly.entity_id
_entity_poly.type
_entity_poly.pdbx_seq_one_letter_code
_entity_poly.pdbx_strand_id
1 'polypeptide(L)'
;MNQSPVPRNRTMPGERPLVRRLQIGVVGPGDDATPHQRELAHRAGNLLARSGAVVVCGGLGGVMDAAAAGAATAGGTSIGILPDADADRASRHLTHVVCTGIGEARNFVLVNSCDAIVAVGLNPGTVVEVVHALHKAGGPVAGVDLDPAVASGTVLAGLVDCGDRVEEAVTDALRRADERVRPEPSSS
;
A
#
# COMPACT_ATOMS: atom_id res chain seq x y z
N MET A 1 -1.90 -26.46 -7.74
CA MET A 1 -0.42 -26.38 -7.70
C MET A 1 -0.06 -25.29 -6.69
N ASN A 2 0.27 -25.69 -5.47
CA ASN A 2 0.64 -24.78 -4.38
C ASN A 2 2.12 -24.42 -4.58
N GLN A 3 2.40 -23.28 -5.23
CA GLN A 3 3.78 -22.80 -5.30
C GLN A 3 4.14 -22.24 -3.92
N SER A 4 5.09 -22.88 -3.23
CA SER A 4 5.71 -22.31 -2.04
C SER A 4 6.19 -20.90 -2.36
N PRO A 5 6.01 -19.93 -1.44
CA PRO A 5 6.32 -18.54 -1.74
C PRO A 5 7.81 -18.39 -2.03
N VAL A 6 8.14 -18.01 -3.26
CA VAL A 6 9.51 -17.70 -3.66
C VAL A 6 9.91 -16.39 -2.94
N PRO A 7 10.95 -16.38 -2.09
CA PRO A 7 11.39 -15.16 -1.44
C PRO A 7 11.83 -14.15 -2.50
N ARG A 8 11.29 -12.92 -2.44
CA ARG A 8 11.46 -11.85 -3.45
C ARG A 8 12.91 -11.33 -3.57
N ASN A 9 13.82 -11.83 -2.74
CA ASN A 9 15.20 -11.35 -2.67
C ASN A 9 16.17 -12.52 -2.41
N ARG A 10 16.06 -13.59 -3.21
CA ARG A 10 17.05 -14.67 -3.19
C ARG A 10 18.33 -14.13 -3.83
N THR A 11 19.15 -13.42 -3.06
CA THR A 11 20.47 -12.99 -3.49
C THR A 11 21.26 -14.22 -3.91
N MET A 12 21.64 -14.27 -5.19
CA MET A 12 22.61 -15.26 -5.65
C MET A 12 23.95 -14.96 -4.96
N PRO A 13 24.82 -15.97 -4.73
CA PRO A 13 26.13 -15.72 -4.13
C PRO A 13 26.91 -14.67 -4.93
N GLY A 14 27.15 -13.50 -4.33
CA GLY A 14 27.85 -12.36 -4.96
C GLY A 14 26.98 -11.18 -5.38
N GLU A 15 25.65 -11.26 -5.33
CA GLU A 15 24.78 -10.11 -5.60
C GLU A 15 24.60 -9.21 -4.37
N ARG A 16 24.84 -7.90 -4.53
CA ARG A 16 24.47 -6.92 -3.52
C ARG A 16 22.94 -6.84 -3.45
N PRO A 17 22.31 -6.98 -2.27
CA PRO A 17 20.87 -6.79 -2.13
C PRO A 17 20.47 -5.43 -2.70
N LEU A 18 19.33 -5.36 -3.38
CA LEU A 18 18.75 -4.08 -3.80
C LEU A 18 18.50 -3.22 -2.56
N VAL A 19 19.34 -2.19 -2.36
CA VAL A 19 19.15 -1.20 -1.29
C VAL A 19 18.12 -0.19 -1.78
N ARG A 20 16.84 -0.53 -1.62
CA ARG A 20 15.71 0.37 -1.91
C ARG A 20 14.97 0.76 -0.64
N ARG A 21 14.30 1.92 -0.68
CA ARG A 21 13.31 2.32 0.33
C ARG A 21 12.12 1.35 0.28
N LEU A 22 11.47 1.15 1.42
CA LEU A 22 10.21 0.41 1.48
C LEU A 22 9.15 1.14 0.65
N GLN A 23 8.38 0.39 -0.10
CA GLN A 23 7.24 0.89 -0.87
C GLN A 23 5.96 0.42 -0.19
N ILE A 24 5.20 1.35 0.37
CA ILE A 24 3.99 1.04 1.13
C ILE A 24 2.79 1.56 0.36
N GLY A 25 1.86 0.65 0.04
CA GLY A 25 0.64 0.99 -0.66
C GLY A 25 -0.35 1.65 0.28
N VAL A 26 -0.95 2.78 -0.12
CA VAL A 26 -2.13 3.33 0.55
C VAL A 26 -3.31 3.21 -0.40
N VAL A 27 -4.30 2.41 -0.01
CA VAL A 27 -5.46 2.05 -0.83
C VAL A 27 -6.75 2.39 -0.11
N GLY A 28 -7.81 2.68 -0.87
CA GLY A 28 -9.11 3.05 -0.31
C GLY A 28 -10.04 3.66 -1.35
N PRO A 29 -11.23 4.12 -0.92
CA PRO A 29 -12.21 4.75 -1.80
C PRO A 29 -11.69 5.96 -2.58
N GLY A 30 -12.29 6.19 -3.75
CA GLY A 30 -11.96 7.27 -4.67
C GLY A 30 -12.71 8.54 -4.31
N ASP A 31 -13.37 9.17 -5.28
CA ASP A 31 -14.08 10.43 -5.05
C ASP A 31 -15.21 10.32 -4.01
N ASP A 32 -15.72 9.11 -3.79
CA ASP A 32 -16.70 8.75 -2.76
C ASP A 32 -16.12 8.63 -1.34
N ALA A 33 -14.79 8.80 -1.15
CA ALA A 33 -14.16 8.76 0.16
C ALA A 33 -14.71 9.84 1.11
N THR A 34 -15.02 9.43 2.34
CA THR A 34 -15.53 10.34 3.38
C THR A 34 -14.45 11.35 3.81
N PRO A 35 -14.83 12.50 4.40
CA PRO A 35 -13.86 13.43 4.97
C PRO A 35 -12.96 12.76 6.03
N HIS A 36 -13.51 11.82 6.80
CA HIS A 36 -12.76 11.07 7.80
C HIS A 36 -11.70 10.17 7.17
N GLN A 37 -12.04 9.43 6.11
CA GLN A 37 -11.11 8.59 5.36
C GLN A 37 -9.98 9.41 4.73
N ARG A 38 -10.31 10.58 4.18
CA ARG A 38 -9.30 11.49 3.62
C ARG A 38 -8.33 11.99 4.69
N GLU A 39 -8.82 12.34 5.88
CA GLU A 39 -7.96 12.74 7.00
C GLU A 39 -7.04 11.59 7.47
N LEU A 40 -7.59 10.38 7.66
CA LEU A 40 -6.78 9.21 8.01
C LEU A 40 -5.74 8.89 6.93
N ALA A 41 -6.11 8.96 5.65
CA ALA A 41 -5.19 8.72 4.54
C ALA A 41 -4.07 9.77 4.47
N HIS A 42 -4.40 11.05 4.67
CA HIS A 42 -3.42 12.12 4.75
C HIS A 42 -2.42 11.88 5.89
N ARG A 43 -2.91 11.54 7.09
CA ARG A 43 -2.06 11.17 8.23
C ARG A 43 -1.18 9.95 7.92
N ALA A 44 -1.73 8.91 7.31
CA ALA A 44 -0.98 7.72 6.91
C ALA A 44 0.16 8.09 5.95
N GLY A 45 -0.12 8.86 4.90
CA GLY A 45 0.88 9.32 3.94
C GLY A 45 2.00 10.14 4.59
N ASN A 46 1.66 11.04 5.51
CA ASN A 46 2.64 11.85 6.25
C ASN A 46 3.57 10.99 7.12
N LEU A 47 2.99 10.06 7.89
CA LEU A 47 3.75 9.15 8.77
C LEU A 47 4.68 8.24 7.97
N LEU A 48 4.19 7.66 6.86
CA LEU A 48 5.00 6.81 5.98
C LEU A 48 6.18 7.57 5.38
N ALA A 49 5.95 8.78 4.88
CA ALA A 49 6.99 9.65 4.35
C ALA A 49 8.04 10.03 5.41
N ARG A 50 7.60 10.37 6.63
CA ARG A 50 8.49 10.67 7.76
C ARG A 50 9.36 9.49 8.16
N SER A 51 8.86 8.26 8.02
CA SER A 51 9.61 7.02 8.21
C SER A 51 10.55 6.68 7.04
N GLY A 52 10.63 7.53 6.02
CA GLY A 52 11.51 7.36 4.86
C GLY A 52 10.99 6.38 3.80
N ALA A 53 9.77 5.87 3.96
CA ALA A 53 9.11 5.00 2.99
C ALA A 53 8.59 5.81 1.79
N VAL A 54 8.42 5.12 0.66
CA VAL A 54 7.75 5.64 -0.53
C VAL A 54 6.28 5.24 -0.46
N VAL A 55 5.38 6.22 -0.61
CA VAL A 55 3.94 5.97 -0.71
C VAL A 55 3.62 5.54 -2.14
N VAL A 56 2.94 4.42 -2.30
CA VAL A 56 2.41 3.96 -3.60
C VAL A 56 0.87 4.02 -3.52
N CYS A 57 0.21 4.62 -4.49
CA CYS A 57 -1.26 4.68 -4.52
C CYS A 57 -1.77 4.60 -5.96
N GLY A 58 -3.09 4.49 -6.17
CA GLY A 58 -3.69 4.51 -7.51
C GLY A 58 -3.74 5.91 -8.14
N GLY A 59 -3.34 6.95 -7.40
CA GLY A 59 -2.94 8.25 -7.95
C GLY A 59 -4.05 9.16 -8.48
N LEU A 60 -5.31 8.78 -8.32
CA LEU A 60 -6.48 9.62 -8.62
C LEU A 60 -6.94 10.36 -7.36
N GLY A 61 -8.24 10.66 -7.24
CA GLY A 61 -8.84 11.35 -6.10
C GLY A 61 -8.95 10.51 -4.82
N GLY A 62 -9.78 10.96 -3.89
CA GLY A 62 -10.13 10.17 -2.70
C GLY A 62 -9.04 10.01 -1.65
N VAL A 63 -9.00 8.81 -1.08
CA VAL A 63 -7.95 8.33 -0.16
C VAL A 63 -6.56 8.46 -0.80
N MET A 64 -6.44 8.17 -2.09
CA MET A 64 -5.15 8.12 -2.79
C MET A 64 -4.54 9.51 -2.95
N ASP A 65 -5.34 10.51 -3.32
CA ASP A 65 -4.92 11.92 -3.37
C ASP A 65 -4.53 12.42 -1.97
N ALA A 66 -5.33 12.13 -0.96
CA ALA A 66 -5.06 12.54 0.42
C ALA A 66 -3.77 11.93 0.96
N ALA A 67 -3.50 10.65 0.68
CA ALA A 67 -2.25 9.99 1.05
C ALA A 67 -1.04 10.60 0.33
N ALA A 68 -1.17 10.93 -0.95
CA ALA A 68 -0.12 11.61 -1.70
C ALA A 68 0.14 13.03 -1.15
N ALA A 69 -0.92 13.78 -0.79
CA ALA A 69 -0.81 15.07 -0.13
C ALA A 69 -0.10 14.95 1.24
N GLY A 70 -0.45 13.94 2.03
CA GLY A 70 0.20 13.63 3.29
C GLY A 70 1.70 13.37 3.13
N ALA A 71 2.08 12.57 2.14
CA ALA A 71 3.48 12.34 1.82
C ALA A 71 4.20 13.62 1.39
N ALA A 72 3.55 14.43 0.53
CA ALA A 72 4.10 15.68 0.04
C ALA A 72 4.34 16.70 1.17
N THR A 73 3.42 16.82 2.15
CA THR A 73 3.59 17.72 3.30
C THR A 73 4.78 17.33 4.19
N ALA A 74 5.18 16.06 4.18
CA ALA A 74 6.38 15.57 4.86
C ALA A 74 7.64 15.63 3.98
N GLY A 75 7.57 16.14 2.74
CA GLY A 75 8.67 16.12 1.78
C GLY A 75 9.04 14.72 1.29
N GLY A 76 8.12 13.76 1.39
CA GLY A 76 8.30 12.37 0.99
C GLY A 76 8.09 12.13 -0.51
N THR A 77 8.28 10.87 -0.91
CA THR A 77 8.06 10.41 -2.28
C THR A 77 6.73 9.66 -2.38
N SER A 78 5.93 10.00 -3.38
CA SER A 78 4.69 9.32 -3.74
C SER A 78 4.69 8.90 -5.21
N ILE A 79 4.25 7.67 -5.48
CA ILE A 79 4.12 7.10 -6.84
C ILE A 79 2.66 6.75 -7.09
N GLY A 80 2.05 7.36 -8.10
CA GLY A 80 0.69 7.05 -8.55
C GLY A 80 0.71 6.06 -9.71
N ILE A 81 0.10 4.90 -9.54
CA ILE A 81 -0.10 3.91 -10.60
C ILE A 81 -1.49 4.16 -11.19
N LEU A 82 -1.58 4.83 -12.33
CA LEU A 82 -2.84 5.27 -12.92
C LEU A 82 -3.46 4.20 -13.83
N PRO A 83 -4.80 4.10 -13.89
CA PRO A 83 -5.48 3.24 -14.85
C PRO A 83 -5.39 3.76 -16.29
N ASP A 84 -5.31 5.08 -16.44
CA ASP A 84 -5.29 5.80 -17.72
C ASP A 84 -3.91 5.71 -18.40
N ALA A 85 -3.86 6.00 -19.71
CA ALA A 85 -2.63 6.01 -20.51
C ALA A 85 -1.92 7.38 -20.52
N ASP A 86 -2.50 8.37 -19.84
CA ASP A 86 -2.02 9.73 -19.66
C ASP A 86 -2.07 10.14 -18.18
N ALA A 87 -1.59 11.33 -17.87
CA ALA A 87 -1.49 11.85 -16.50
C ALA A 87 -2.50 12.97 -16.22
N ASP A 88 -3.49 13.20 -17.08
CA ASP A 88 -4.34 14.38 -17.01
C ASP A 88 -5.19 14.41 -15.74
N ARG A 89 -5.53 13.21 -15.24
CA ARG A 89 -6.32 13.00 -14.02
C ARG A 89 -5.45 12.70 -12.78
N ALA A 90 -4.13 12.77 -12.93
CA ALA A 90 -3.22 12.49 -11.82
C ALA A 90 -3.42 13.48 -10.68
N SER A 91 -3.39 12.99 -9.45
CA SER A 91 -3.27 13.85 -8.28
C SER A 91 -2.04 14.75 -8.42
N ARG A 92 -2.25 16.06 -8.24
CA ARG A 92 -1.20 17.09 -8.22
C ARG A 92 -0.19 16.92 -7.08
N HIS A 93 -0.49 16.05 -6.11
CA HIS A 93 0.37 15.80 -4.96
C HIS A 93 1.35 14.64 -5.19
N LEU A 94 1.24 13.96 -6.34
CA LEU A 94 2.16 12.90 -6.72
C LEU A 94 3.53 13.47 -7.08
N THR A 95 4.59 12.81 -6.61
CA THR A 95 5.95 13.12 -7.06
C THR A 95 6.31 12.39 -8.35
N HIS A 96 5.69 11.22 -8.59
CA HIS A 96 5.91 10.39 -9.77
C HIS A 96 4.60 9.75 -10.21
N VAL A 97 4.44 9.60 -11.52
CA VAL A 97 3.25 9.05 -12.15
C VAL A 97 3.64 7.91 -13.08
N VAL A 98 2.89 6.80 -13.03
CA VAL A 98 3.00 5.66 -13.95
C VAL A 98 1.66 5.48 -14.63
N CYS A 99 1.57 5.89 -15.90
CA CYS A 99 0.37 5.74 -16.73
C CYS A 99 0.36 4.33 -17.32
N THR A 100 -0.57 3.48 -16.88
CA THR A 100 -0.55 2.06 -17.27
C THR A 100 -1.39 1.76 -18.50
N GLY A 101 -2.48 2.50 -18.74
CA GLY A 101 -3.41 2.26 -19.84
C GLY A 101 -4.16 0.91 -19.78
N ILE A 102 -4.14 0.21 -18.66
CA ILE A 102 -4.77 -1.13 -18.50
C ILE A 102 -6.01 -1.12 -17.60
N GLY A 103 -6.55 0.06 -17.27
CA GLY A 103 -7.74 0.17 -16.44
C GLY A 103 -7.54 -0.45 -15.05
N GLU A 104 -8.56 -1.11 -14.51
CA GLU A 104 -8.54 -1.74 -13.19
C GLU A 104 -7.49 -2.85 -13.02
N ALA A 105 -6.95 -3.41 -14.10
CA ALA A 105 -5.85 -4.37 -14.01
C ALA A 105 -4.59 -3.76 -13.34
N ARG A 106 -4.49 -2.42 -13.32
CA ARG A 106 -3.44 -1.67 -12.60
C ARG A 106 -3.41 -1.96 -11.10
N ASN A 107 -4.53 -2.38 -10.50
CA ASN A 107 -4.63 -2.70 -9.07
C ASN A 107 -3.60 -3.79 -8.70
N PHE A 108 -3.42 -4.77 -9.58
CA PHE A 108 -2.42 -5.82 -9.40
C PHE A 108 -0.99 -5.28 -9.50
N VAL A 109 -0.73 -4.32 -10.40
CA VAL A 109 0.59 -3.65 -10.52
C VAL A 109 0.89 -2.88 -9.24
N LEU A 110 -0.05 -2.09 -8.72
CA LEU A 110 0.09 -1.37 -7.45
C LEU A 110 0.49 -2.32 -6.32
N VAL A 111 -0.32 -3.35 -6.08
CA VAL A 111 -0.10 -4.29 -4.98
C VAL A 111 1.20 -5.09 -5.19
N ASN A 112 1.56 -5.41 -6.43
CA ASN A 112 2.81 -6.12 -6.73
C ASN A 112 4.05 -5.28 -6.41
N SER A 113 3.98 -3.97 -6.66
CA SER A 113 5.02 -2.99 -6.33
C SER A 113 5.16 -2.72 -4.83
N CYS A 114 4.15 -3.07 -4.01
CA CYS A 114 4.18 -2.82 -2.58
C CYS A 114 4.86 -3.93 -1.76
N ASP A 115 5.51 -3.52 -0.68
CA ASP A 115 6.07 -4.35 0.38
C ASP A 115 5.02 -4.65 1.46
N ALA A 116 4.15 -3.69 1.77
CA ALA A 116 2.94 -3.80 2.58
C ALA A 116 1.85 -2.84 2.10
N ILE A 117 0.62 -3.03 2.57
CA ILE A 117 -0.54 -2.18 2.27
C ILE A 117 -1.13 -1.61 3.57
N VAL A 118 -1.49 -0.33 3.53
CA VAL A 118 -2.40 0.33 4.47
C VAL A 118 -3.71 0.60 3.75
N ALA A 119 -4.79 -0.07 4.15
CA ALA A 119 -6.13 0.16 3.64
C ALA A 119 -6.85 1.20 4.50
N VAL A 120 -7.46 2.21 3.88
CA VAL A 120 -8.24 3.25 4.55
C VAL A 120 -9.66 3.22 3.99
N GLY A 121 -10.60 2.71 4.78
CA GLY A 121 -11.93 2.38 4.27
C GLY A 121 -11.91 1.19 3.30
N LEU A 122 -13.11 0.77 2.87
CA LEU A 122 -13.29 -0.28 1.88
C LEU A 122 -14.30 0.13 0.82
N ASN A 123 -13.98 -0.15 -0.44
CA ASN A 123 -14.92 -0.23 -1.55
C ASN A 123 -14.59 -1.50 -2.38
N PRO A 124 -15.39 -1.88 -3.39
CA PRO A 124 -15.12 -3.09 -4.17
C PRO A 124 -13.70 -3.17 -4.76
N GLY A 125 -13.16 -2.06 -5.26
CA GLY A 125 -11.78 -2.00 -5.78
C GLY A 125 -10.73 -2.22 -4.69
N THR A 126 -10.91 -1.59 -3.52
CA THR A 126 -10.01 -1.73 -2.36
C THR A 126 -10.02 -3.17 -1.85
N VAL A 127 -11.18 -3.83 -1.84
CA VAL A 127 -11.29 -5.24 -1.44
C VAL A 127 -10.48 -6.13 -2.39
N VAL A 128 -10.52 -5.89 -3.70
CA VAL A 128 -9.68 -6.63 -4.66
C VAL A 128 -8.19 -6.45 -4.37
N GLU A 129 -7.75 -5.22 -4.10
CA GLU A 129 -6.36 -4.91 -3.76
C GLU A 129 -5.92 -5.61 -2.46
N VAL A 130 -6.75 -5.54 -1.40
CA VAL A 130 -6.49 -6.18 -0.11
C VAL A 130 -6.42 -7.71 -0.24
N VAL A 131 -7.39 -8.33 -0.91
CA VAL A 131 -7.43 -9.79 -1.09
C VAL A 131 -6.21 -10.25 -1.90
N HIS A 132 -5.85 -9.53 -2.96
CA HIS A 132 -4.65 -9.85 -3.73
C HIS A 132 -3.37 -9.71 -2.89
N ALA A 133 -3.27 -8.67 -2.06
CA ALA A 133 -2.14 -8.48 -1.15
C ALA A 133 -2.02 -9.63 -0.14
N LEU A 134 -3.12 -10.04 0.49
CA LEU A 134 -3.14 -11.17 1.42
C LEU A 134 -2.77 -12.49 0.72
N HIS A 135 -3.29 -12.72 -0.48
CA HIS A 135 -2.97 -13.92 -1.26
C HIS A 135 -1.49 -14.00 -1.69
N LYS A 136 -0.81 -12.85 -1.84
CA LYS A 136 0.61 -12.73 -2.20
C LYS A 136 1.53 -13.16 -1.05
N ALA A 137 1.54 -14.45 -0.77
CA ALA A 137 2.35 -15.07 0.28
C ALA A 137 2.18 -14.40 1.66
N GLY A 138 0.95 -14.02 2.02
CA GLY A 138 0.67 -13.30 3.27
C GLY A 138 1.21 -11.87 3.28
N GLY A 139 0.99 -11.12 2.19
CA GLY A 139 1.28 -9.67 2.16
C GLY A 139 0.80 -8.96 3.41
N PRO A 140 1.67 -8.18 4.09
CA PRO A 140 1.23 -7.41 5.23
C PRO A 140 0.17 -6.40 4.80
N VAL A 141 -0.99 -6.50 5.43
CA VAL A 141 -2.08 -5.53 5.28
C VAL A 141 -2.52 -5.09 6.66
N ALA A 142 -2.51 -3.78 6.88
CA ALA A 142 -3.15 -3.13 8.01
C ALA A 142 -4.29 -2.24 7.50
N GLY A 143 -5.38 -2.14 8.23
CA GLY A 143 -6.56 -1.41 7.83
C GLY A 143 -7.02 -0.41 8.88
N VAL A 144 -7.58 0.71 8.43
CA VAL A 144 -8.25 1.70 9.28
C VAL A 144 -9.60 2.10 8.69
N ASP A 145 -10.54 2.48 9.56
CA ASP A 145 -11.93 2.82 9.18
C ASP A 145 -12.58 1.73 8.31
N LEU A 146 -12.35 0.46 8.63
CA LEU A 146 -12.92 -0.64 7.87
C LEU A 146 -14.36 -0.92 8.32
N ASP A 147 -15.25 -1.20 7.37
CA ASP A 147 -16.58 -1.72 7.70
C ASP A 147 -16.42 -3.10 8.38
N PRO A 148 -16.83 -3.26 9.66
CA PRO A 148 -16.66 -4.50 10.39
C PRO A 148 -17.37 -5.70 9.74
N ALA A 149 -18.48 -5.46 9.04
CA ALA A 149 -19.23 -6.51 8.37
C ALA A 149 -18.44 -7.09 7.19
N VAL A 150 -17.62 -6.28 6.54
CA VAL A 150 -16.74 -6.70 5.44
C VAL A 150 -15.41 -7.24 6.00
N ALA A 151 -14.82 -6.56 6.99
CA ALA A 151 -13.54 -6.91 7.60
C ALA A 151 -13.54 -8.27 8.32
N SER A 152 -14.68 -8.67 8.91
CA SER A 152 -14.81 -9.92 9.67
C SER A 152 -14.94 -11.19 8.81
N GLY A 153 -14.93 -11.06 7.47
CA GLY A 153 -15.03 -12.19 6.56
C GLY A 153 -13.76 -13.05 6.52
N THR A 154 -13.92 -14.37 6.37
CA THR A 154 -12.79 -15.32 6.21
C THR A 154 -11.85 -14.97 5.06
N VAL A 155 -12.37 -14.24 4.06
CA VAL A 155 -11.62 -13.75 2.89
C VAL A 155 -10.51 -12.77 3.27
N LEU A 156 -10.64 -12.06 4.39
CA LEU A 156 -9.68 -11.06 4.87
C LEU A 156 -8.81 -11.59 6.01
N ALA A 157 -8.75 -12.90 6.20
CA ALA A 157 -7.88 -13.53 7.19
C ALA A 157 -6.41 -13.11 6.97
N GLY A 158 -5.83 -12.43 7.96
CA GLY A 158 -4.46 -11.89 7.93
C GLY A 158 -4.36 -10.37 7.78
N LEU A 159 -5.48 -9.69 7.52
CA LEU A 159 -5.59 -8.25 7.69
C LEU A 159 -5.57 -7.89 9.19
N VAL A 160 -4.79 -6.88 9.54
CA VAL A 160 -4.77 -6.30 10.90
C VAL A 160 -5.70 -5.09 10.90
N ASP A 161 -6.82 -5.19 11.61
CA ASP A 161 -7.76 -4.08 11.75
C ASP A 161 -7.36 -3.19 12.94
N CYS A 162 -7.03 -1.94 12.64
CA CYS A 162 -6.60 -0.95 13.61
C CYS A 162 -7.73 0.00 14.05
N GLY A 163 -8.96 -0.13 13.53
CA GLY A 163 -10.02 0.86 13.73
C GLY A 163 -9.58 2.23 13.22
N ASP A 164 -9.60 3.28 14.04
CA ASP A 164 -9.15 4.63 13.61
C ASP A 164 -7.67 4.92 13.91
N ARG A 165 -6.92 3.91 14.39
CA ARG A 165 -5.54 4.07 14.90
C ARG A 165 -4.52 4.01 13.78
N VAL A 166 -4.48 5.07 12.96
CA VAL A 166 -3.58 5.18 11.80
C VAL A 166 -2.10 4.99 12.14
N GLU A 167 -1.64 5.47 13.30
CA GLU A 167 -0.26 5.26 13.74
C GLU A 167 0.09 3.78 13.91
N GLU A 168 -0.83 2.99 14.45
CA GLU A 168 -0.63 1.55 14.63
C GLU A 168 -0.61 0.84 13.27
N ALA A 169 -1.54 1.19 12.37
CA ALA A 169 -1.59 0.61 11.02
C ALA A 169 -0.29 0.88 10.24
N VAL A 170 0.20 2.12 10.29
CA VAL A 170 1.48 2.49 9.66
C VAL A 170 2.65 1.76 10.30
N THR A 171 2.68 1.66 11.63
CA THR A 171 3.74 0.95 12.36
C THR A 171 3.76 -0.53 12.01
N ASP A 172 2.62 -1.21 11.97
CA ASP A 172 2.53 -2.62 11.61
C ASP A 172 2.96 -2.86 10.16
N ALA A 173 2.48 -2.02 9.23
CA ALA A 173 2.82 -2.11 7.82
C ALA A 173 4.33 -1.96 7.58
N LEU A 174 4.96 -0.95 8.21
CA LEU A 174 6.42 -0.73 8.10
C LEU A 174 7.21 -1.89 8.69
N ARG A 175 6.86 -2.35 9.89
CA ARG A 175 7.55 -3.45 10.59
C ARG A 175 7.51 -4.72 9.75
N ARG A 176 6.32 -5.15 9.31
CA ARG A 176 6.16 -6.39 8.53
C ARG A 176 6.72 -6.28 7.11
N ALA A 177 6.73 -5.07 6.53
CA ALA A 177 7.42 -4.82 5.26
C ALA A 177 8.93 -4.99 5.42
N ASP A 178 9.53 -4.44 6.47
CA ASP A 178 10.96 -4.56 6.74
C ASP A 178 11.37 -6.01 6.99
N GLU A 179 10.66 -6.73 7.86
CA GLU A 179 10.85 -8.17 8.13
C GLU A 179 10.81 -9.01 6.84
N ARG A 180 9.96 -8.64 5.88
CA ARG A 180 9.80 -9.35 4.61
C ARG A 180 10.89 -9.01 3.60
N VAL A 181 11.36 -7.77 3.55
CA VAL A 181 12.35 -7.30 2.55
C VAL A 181 13.78 -7.52 3.03
N ARG A 182 14.00 -7.48 4.34
CA ARG A 182 15.29 -7.57 5.03
C ARG A 182 15.19 -8.62 6.14
N PRO A 183 15.00 -9.91 5.81
CA PRO A 183 14.95 -10.95 6.82
C PRO A 183 16.28 -11.02 7.57
N GLU A 184 16.22 -11.12 8.90
CA GLU A 184 17.39 -11.43 9.72
C GLU A 184 18.06 -12.72 9.21
N PRO A 185 19.40 -12.81 9.18
CA PRO A 185 20.07 -14.03 8.79
C PRO A 185 19.66 -15.15 9.76
N SER A 186 19.19 -16.27 9.22
CA SER A 186 18.81 -17.43 10.03
C SER A 186 20.01 -17.85 10.89
N SER A 187 19.86 -17.82 12.21
CA SER A 187 20.84 -18.37 13.14
C SER A 187 20.98 -19.86 12.88
N SER A 188 22.06 -20.24 12.20
CA SER A 188 22.50 -21.62 11.98
C SER A 188 23.12 -22.22 13.23
#